data_AF-A0A954QDE3-F1
#
_entry.id   AF-A0A954QDE3-F1
#
_cell.length_a   1.000
_cell.length_b   1.000
_cell.length_c   1.000
_cell.angle_alpha   90.00
_cell.angle_beta   90.00
_cell.angle_gamma   90.00
#
_symmetry.space_group_name_H-M   'P 1'
#
loop_
_entity.id
_entity.type
_entity.pdbx_description
1 polymer ?
#
loop_
_entity_poly.entity_id
_entity_poly.type
_entity_poly.pdbx_seq_one_letter_code
_entity_poly.pdbx_strand_id
1 'polypeptide(L)'
;MAKTRSKQPDAASKRTHEAIDKLKTYYELGKRAVKLSNSTEGTYARGVIAQLVEETGENKATVAKCKQFAEMYSPVEFNELCKLRRPNGKPIGWGHATKLLTVPREDKKLRVKLQTQAAKEGWTARRLEEQIQGNYESESSGMGRRWNLPTSEEQALRQISQRTQQWLRWYEGLENAKGISVRDLPDDVKTRLKAVVRAIRKLEEIT
;
A
#
# COMPACT_ATOMS: atom_id res chain seq x y z
N MET A 1 -30.73 44.59 -14.23
CA MET A 1 -29.46 44.02 -13.75
C MET A 1 -29.72 42.61 -13.22
N ALA A 2 -29.31 41.57 -13.96
CA ALA A 2 -29.53 40.18 -13.57
C ALA A 2 -28.50 39.78 -12.49
N LYS A 3 -28.97 39.40 -11.30
CA LYS A 3 -28.14 38.83 -10.24
C LYS A 3 -27.65 37.45 -10.68
N THR A 4 -26.37 37.33 -11.00
CA THR A 4 -25.68 36.05 -11.21
C THR A 4 -25.72 35.27 -9.91
N ARG A 5 -26.57 34.23 -9.84
CA ARG A 5 -26.58 33.26 -8.73
C ARG A 5 -25.24 32.52 -8.73
N SER A 6 -24.38 32.82 -7.76
CA SER A 6 -23.19 32.05 -7.46
C SER A 6 -23.59 30.58 -7.21
N LYS A 7 -23.24 29.70 -8.14
CA LYS A 7 -23.54 28.27 -8.07
C LYS A 7 -22.55 27.67 -7.07
N GLN A 8 -23.04 27.26 -5.90
CA GLN A 8 -22.18 26.60 -4.91
C GLN A 8 -21.46 25.41 -5.56
N PRO A 9 -20.18 25.19 -5.23
CA PRO A 9 -19.42 24.07 -5.79
C PRO A 9 -20.09 22.76 -5.39
N ASP A 10 -20.26 21.86 -6.36
CA ASP A 10 -20.79 20.53 -6.07
C ASP A 10 -19.86 19.76 -5.10
N ALA A 11 -20.40 18.77 -4.41
CA ALA A 11 -19.65 17.98 -3.43
C ALA A 11 -18.42 17.26 -4.04
N ALA A 12 -18.44 16.99 -5.35
CA ALA A 12 -17.35 16.33 -6.07
C ALA A 12 -16.16 17.28 -6.30
N SER A 13 -16.44 18.53 -6.66
CA SER A 13 -15.46 19.60 -6.80
C SER A 13 -14.81 19.92 -5.46
N LYS A 14 -15.60 20.00 -4.38
CA LYS A 14 -15.06 20.22 -3.02
C LYS A 14 -14.06 19.13 -2.63
N ARG A 15 -14.42 17.85 -2.79
CA ARG A 15 -13.51 16.71 -2.50
C ARG A 15 -12.24 16.71 -3.36
N THR A 16 -12.34 17.21 -4.60
CA THR A 16 -11.20 17.33 -5.50
C THR A 16 -10.23 18.40 -5.02
N HIS A 17 -10.73 19.56 -4.60
CA HIS A 17 -9.91 20.62 -4.01
C HIS A 17 -9.25 20.14 -2.72
N GLU A 18 -10.01 19.52 -1.80
CA GLU A 18 -9.49 18.97 -0.55
C GLU A 18 -8.33 17.97 -0.77
N ALA A 19 -8.44 17.10 -1.78
CA ALA A 19 -7.39 16.14 -2.09
C ALA A 19 -6.10 16.80 -2.64
N ILE A 20 -6.25 17.85 -3.46
CA ILE A 20 -5.11 18.62 -4.00
C ILE A 20 -4.46 19.46 -2.89
N ASP A 21 -5.27 20.12 -2.06
CA ASP A 21 -4.78 20.93 -0.95
C ASP A 21 -4.04 20.06 0.07
N LYS A 22 -4.57 18.87 0.38
CA LYS A 22 -3.86 17.90 1.21
C LYS A 22 -2.50 17.48 0.61
N LEU A 23 -2.42 17.30 -0.70
CA LEU A 23 -1.14 17.03 -1.36
C LEU A 23 -0.16 18.19 -1.24
N LYS A 24 -0.63 19.44 -1.43
CA LYS A 24 0.19 20.65 -1.26
C LYS A 24 0.70 20.79 0.17
N THR A 25 -0.17 20.62 1.16
CA THR A 25 0.20 20.67 2.58
C THR A 25 1.32 19.68 2.89
N TYR A 26 1.19 18.43 2.41
CA TYR A 26 2.21 17.41 2.65
C TYR A 26 3.51 17.64 1.86
N TYR A 27 3.43 18.21 0.65
CA TYR A 27 4.61 18.62 -0.09
C TYR A 27 5.39 19.74 0.62
N GLU A 28 4.69 20.77 1.10
CA GLU A 28 5.32 21.88 1.84
C GLU A 28 5.86 21.45 3.20
N LEU A 29 5.14 20.59 3.93
CA LEU A 29 5.65 19.96 5.15
C LEU A 29 6.94 19.18 4.87
N GLY A 30 6.97 18.45 3.76
CA GLY A 30 8.16 17.74 3.27
C GLY A 30 9.33 18.68 3.00
N LYS A 31 9.11 19.77 2.25
CA LYS A 31 10.14 20.77 1.97
C LYS A 31 10.69 21.40 3.24
N ARG A 32 9.82 21.68 4.22
CA ARG A 32 10.24 22.18 5.54
C ARG A 32 11.11 21.15 6.27
N ALA A 33 10.73 19.88 6.25
CA ALA A 33 11.52 18.79 6.84
C ALA A 33 12.91 18.66 6.18
N VAL A 34 12.99 18.77 4.85
CA VAL A 34 14.26 18.78 4.10
C VAL A 34 15.12 19.98 4.49
N LYS A 35 14.54 21.20 4.50
CA LYS A 35 15.24 22.43 4.87
C LYS A 35 15.82 22.35 6.28
N LEU A 36 15.02 21.92 7.26
CA LEU A 36 15.46 21.79 8.66
C LEU A 36 16.54 20.71 8.83
N SER A 37 16.44 19.61 8.08
CA SER A 37 17.46 18.54 8.09
C SER A 37 18.79 19.03 7.53
N ASN A 38 18.77 19.90 6.51
CA ASN A 38 19.99 20.42 5.89
C ASN A 38 20.63 21.57 6.69
N SER A 39 19.84 22.30 7.50
CA SER A 39 20.35 23.39 8.33
C SER A 39 20.92 22.94 9.68
N THR A 40 20.75 21.66 10.04
CA THR A 40 21.25 21.11 11.30
C THR A 40 22.32 20.06 11.00
N GLU A 41 23.60 20.43 11.14
CA GLU A 41 24.68 19.44 11.11
C GLU A 41 24.62 18.54 12.37
N GLY A 42 24.79 17.23 12.19
CA GLY A 42 24.92 16.27 13.31
C GLY A 42 23.62 15.68 13.88
N THR A 43 23.68 15.24 15.14
CA THR A 43 22.62 14.48 15.85
C THR A 43 21.26 15.17 15.87
N TYR A 44 21.21 16.49 15.67
CA TYR A 44 19.99 17.30 15.59
C TYR A 44 19.09 16.94 14.39
N ALA A 45 19.64 16.40 13.30
CA ALA A 45 18.83 15.94 12.16
C ALA A 45 17.83 14.83 12.54
N ARG A 46 18.09 14.05 13.61
CA ARG A 46 17.14 13.06 14.15
C ARG A 46 15.95 13.69 14.88
N GLY A 47 16.10 14.91 15.41
CA GLY A 47 15.05 15.64 16.13
C GLY A 47 14.02 16.32 15.22
N VAL A 48 14.39 16.63 13.98
CA VAL A 48 13.54 17.38 13.02
C VAL A 48 12.17 16.72 12.82
N ILE A 49 12.13 15.39 12.68
CA ILE A 49 10.87 14.68 12.49
C ILE A 49 10.02 14.73 13.76
N ALA A 50 10.62 14.60 14.95
CA ALA A 50 9.89 14.65 16.22
C ALA A 50 9.29 16.05 16.46
N GLN A 51 10.07 17.10 16.19
CA GLN A 51 9.59 18.49 16.24
C GLN A 51 8.39 18.69 15.31
N LEU A 52 8.48 18.25 14.05
CA LEU A 52 7.37 18.41 13.10
C LEU A 52 6.14 17.57 13.47
N VAL A 53 6.31 16.41 14.10
CA VAL A 53 5.20 15.60 14.65
C VAL A 53 4.47 16.38 15.75
N GLU A 54 5.20 16.99 16.68
CA GLU A 54 4.63 17.81 17.76
C GLU A 54 3.88 19.02 17.21
N GLU A 55 4.47 19.73 16.26
CA GLU A 55 3.88 20.95 15.68
C GLU A 55 2.65 20.68 14.81
N THR A 56 2.63 19.56 14.06
CA THR A 56 1.56 19.28 13.08
C THR A 56 0.49 18.32 13.60
N GLY A 57 0.78 17.57 14.67
CA GLY A 57 -0.07 16.47 15.15
C GLY A 57 -0.09 15.24 14.23
N GLU A 58 0.68 15.25 13.14
CA GLU A 58 0.80 14.12 12.23
C GLU A 58 1.70 13.04 12.82
N ASN A 59 1.46 11.77 12.49
CA ASN A 59 2.32 10.70 12.98
C ASN A 59 3.71 10.73 12.31
N LYS A 60 4.70 10.16 13.00
CA LYS A 60 6.10 10.08 12.55
C LYS A 60 6.26 9.51 11.12
N ALA A 61 5.48 8.48 10.77
CA ALA A 61 5.56 7.85 9.46
C ALA A 61 5.00 8.75 8.34
N THR A 62 3.96 9.54 8.62
CA THR A 62 3.45 10.55 7.69
C THR A 62 4.50 11.62 7.42
N VAL A 63 5.09 12.20 8.48
CA VAL A 63 6.11 13.25 8.32
C VAL A 63 7.33 12.73 7.55
N ALA A 64 7.78 11.50 7.83
CA ALA A 64 8.86 10.86 7.07
C ALA A 64 8.51 10.70 5.58
N LYS A 65 7.28 10.29 5.25
CA LYS A 65 6.80 10.21 3.86
C LYS A 65 6.67 11.58 3.20
N CYS A 66 6.25 12.62 3.92
CA CYS A 66 6.23 14.00 3.41
C CYS A 66 7.64 14.45 3.02
N LYS A 67 8.63 14.21 3.90
CA LYS A 67 10.04 14.48 3.59
C LYS A 67 10.49 13.75 2.32
N GLN A 68 10.28 12.42 2.27
CA GLN A 68 10.62 11.61 1.10
C GLN A 68 9.92 12.12 -0.18
N PHE A 69 8.66 12.56 -0.08
CA PHE A 69 7.89 13.10 -1.20
C PHE A 69 8.52 14.39 -1.75
N ALA A 70 8.93 15.31 -0.88
CA ALA A 70 9.62 16.53 -1.28
C ALA A 70 11.03 16.28 -1.85
N GLU A 71 11.73 15.25 -1.39
CA GLU A 71 13.04 14.85 -1.93
C GLU A 71 12.94 14.16 -3.31
N MET A 72 11.80 13.52 -3.59
CA MET A 72 11.57 12.73 -4.79
C MET A 72 10.89 13.52 -5.93
N TYR A 73 10.12 14.55 -5.60
CA TYR A 73 9.42 15.39 -6.56
C TYR A 73 9.96 16.82 -6.53
N SER A 74 10.52 17.27 -7.65
CA SER A 74 10.77 18.69 -7.89
C SER A 74 9.47 19.49 -7.92
N PRO A 75 9.52 20.82 -7.75
CA PRO A 75 8.32 21.67 -7.81
C PRO A 75 7.56 21.53 -9.13
N VAL A 76 8.27 21.36 -10.25
CA VAL A 76 7.66 21.17 -11.57
C VAL A 76 6.92 19.83 -11.64
N GLU A 77 7.55 18.74 -11.20
CA GLU A 77 6.91 17.41 -11.20
C GLU A 77 5.71 17.34 -10.25
N PHE A 78 5.79 18.00 -9.10
CA PHE A 78 4.68 18.13 -8.17
C PHE A 78 3.49 18.85 -8.82
N ASN A 79 3.74 19.96 -9.52
CA ASN A 79 2.70 20.69 -10.24
C ASN A 79 2.06 19.83 -11.34
N GLU A 80 2.86 19.05 -12.09
CA GLU A 80 2.33 18.12 -13.08
C GLU A 80 1.48 17.01 -12.44
N LEU A 81 1.92 16.45 -11.31
CA LEU A 81 1.13 15.48 -10.54
C LEU A 81 -0.23 16.07 -10.12
N CYS A 82 -0.26 17.33 -9.67
CA CYS A 82 -1.48 18.03 -9.29
C CYS A 82 -2.42 18.33 -10.46
N LYS A 83 -1.95 18.33 -11.71
CA LYS A 83 -2.78 18.51 -12.92
C LYS A 83 -3.47 17.22 -13.36
N LEU A 84 -2.94 16.05 -12.98
CA LEU A 84 -3.50 14.76 -13.39
C LEU A 84 -4.92 14.54 -12.84
N ARG A 85 -5.80 14.03 -13.70
CA ARG A 85 -7.20 13.72 -13.37
C ARG A 85 -7.54 12.30 -13.81
N ARG A 86 -8.28 11.59 -12.97
CA ARG A 86 -8.89 10.29 -13.30
C ARG A 86 -10.17 10.48 -14.12
N PRO A 87 -10.68 9.44 -14.81
CA PRO A 87 -11.87 9.56 -15.66
C PRO A 87 -13.11 10.07 -14.92
N ASN A 88 -13.19 9.85 -13.61
CA ASN A 88 -14.24 10.38 -12.74
C ASN A 88 -13.98 11.81 -12.24
N GLY A 89 -13.05 12.55 -12.84
CA GLY A 89 -12.65 13.90 -12.45
C GLY A 89 -11.83 13.99 -11.17
N LYS A 90 -11.62 12.88 -10.43
CA LYS A 90 -10.88 12.91 -9.17
C LYS A 90 -9.37 13.05 -9.41
N PRO A 91 -8.65 13.81 -8.58
CA PRO A 91 -7.21 13.94 -8.72
C PRO A 91 -6.49 12.68 -8.27
N ILE A 92 -5.20 12.62 -8.58
CA ILE A 92 -4.26 11.75 -7.87
C ILE A 92 -4.12 12.33 -6.46
N GLY A 93 -4.56 11.60 -5.44
CA GLY A 93 -4.51 12.04 -4.03
C GLY A 93 -3.32 11.45 -3.25
N TRP A 94 -3.19 11.83 -1.98
CA TRP A 94 -2.10 11.38 -1.09
C TRP A 94 -1.92 9.86 -1.05
N GLY A 95 -3.02 9.09 -1.02
CA GLY A 95 -2.95 7.63 -1.06
C GLY A 95 -2.17 7.09 -2.26
N HIS A 96 -2.32 7.69 -3.45
CA HIS A 96 -1.55 7.30 -4.64
C HIS A 96 -0.10 7.77 -4.53
N ALA A 97 0.13 9.01 -4.08
CA ALA A 97 1.47 9.54 -3.89
C ALA A 97 2.31 8.62 -2.98
N THR A 98 1.75 8.17 -1.84
CA THR A 98 2.48 7.27 -0.93
C THR A 98 2.83 5.92 -1.53
N LYS A 99 2.07 5.42 -2.52
CA LYS A 99 2.42 4.22 -3.28
C LYS A 99 3.50 4.52 -4.30
N LEU A 100 3.43 5.66 -4.99
CA LEU A 100 4.49 6.08 -5.91
C LEU A 100 5.85 6.29 -5.21
N LEU A 101 5.88 6.58 -3.90
CA LEU A 101 7.11 6.65 -3.11
C LEU A 101 7.78 5.30 -2.86
N THR A 102 7.10 4.17 -3.11
CA THR A 102 7.71 2.84 -3.00
C THR A 102 8.50 2.48 -4.27
N VAL A 103 8.35 3.25 -5.35
CA VAL A 103 9.18 3.12 -6.55
C VAL A 103 10.59 3.63 -6.22
N PRO A 104 11.66 2.85 -6.44
CA PRO A 104 13.05 3.28 -6.38
C PRO A 104 13.29 4.69 -6.93
N ARG A 105 14.20 5.42 -6.30
CA ARG A 105 14.42 6.85 -6.57
C ARG A 105 14.92 7.07 -7.99
N GLU A 106 15.82 6.19 -8.41
CA GLU A 106 16.43 6.07 -9.74
C GLU A 106 15.39 5.81 -10.84
N ASP A 107 14.29 5.10 -10.54
CA ASP A 107 13.25 4.72 -11.49
C ASP A 107 12.18 5.79 -11.69
N LYS A 108 12.64 7.04 -11.87
CA LYS A 108 11.78 8.19 -12.15
C LYS A 108 10.88 7.98 -13.38
N LYS A 109 11.40 7.35 -14.44
CA LYS A 109 10.62 7.08 -15.67
C LYS A 109 9.43 6.17 -15.38
N LEU A 110 9.62 5.12 -14.58
CA LEU A 110 8.54 4.21 -14.19
C LEU A 110 7.51 4.92 -13.30
N ARG A 111 7.96 5.73 -12.34
CA ARG A 111 7.05 6.54 -11.49
C ARG A 111 6.15 7.46 -12.32
N VAL A 112 6.73 8.17 -13.30
CA VAL A 112 5.98 9.05 -14.23
C VAL A 112 5.01 8.25 -15.10
N LYS A 113 5.42 7.08 -15.61
CA LYS A 113 4.53 6.18 -16.37
C LYS A 113 3.35 5.74 -15.52
N LEU A 114 3.59 5.26 -14.30
CA LEU A 114 2.56 4.75 -13.41
C LEU A 114 1.58 5.82 -12.93
N GLN A 115 2.04 7.02 -12.57
CA GLN A 115 1.11 8.11 -12.21
C GLN A 115 0.23 8.52 -13.40
N THR A 116 0.77 8.52 -14.61
CA THR A 116 0.04 8.86 -15.84
C THR A 116 -0.98 7.78 -16.19
N GLN A 117 -0.61 6.50 -16.08
CA GLN A 117 -1.54 5.39 -16.26
C GLN A 117 -2.63 5.38 -15.19
N ALA A 118 -2.29 5.59 -13.92
CA ALA A 118 -3.27 5.69 -12.85
C ALA A 118 -4.28 6.82 -13.09
N ALA A 119 -3.83 7.95 -13.63
CA ALA A 119 -4.70 9.03 -14.07
C ALA A 119 -5.56 8.61 -15.27
N LYS A 120 -4.96 8.10 -16.34
CA LYS A 120 -5.67 7.73 -17.57
C LYS A 120 -6.72 6.64 -17.36
N GLU A 121 -6.38 5.59 -16.62
CA GLU A 121 -7.21 4.40 -16.42
C GLU A 121 -8.06 4.44 -15.14
N GLY A 122 -7.92 5.50 -14.34
CA GLY A 122 -8.73 5.67 -13.14
C GLY A 122 -8.37 4.72 -11.99
N TRP A 123 -7.12 4.25 -11.92
CA TRP A 123 -6.71 3.31 -10.88
C TRP A 123 -6.95 3.86 -9.47
N THR A 124 -7.25 2.95 -8.56
CA THR A 124 -7.24 3.21 -7.12
C THR A 124 -5.80 3.13 -6.60
N ALA A 125 -5.54 3.64 -5.40
CA ALA A 125 -4.22 3.51 -4.77
C ALA A 125 -3.81 2.03 -4.60
N ARG A 126 -4.77 1.13 -4.32
CA ARG A 126 -4.54 -0.32 -4.26
C ARG A 126 -4.12 -0.90 -5.62
N ARG A 127 -4.87 -0.59 -6.69
CA ARG A 127 -4.50 -1.10 -8.03
C ARG A 127 -3.14 -0.56 -8.47
N LEU A 128 -2.82 0.70 -8.15
CA LEU A 128 -1.51 1.26 -8.40
C LEU A 128 -0.39 0.50 -7.66
N GLU A 129 -0.62 0.11 -6.41
CA GLU A 129 0.33 -0.72 -5.65
C GLU A 129 0.53 -2.10 -6.29
N GLU A 130 -0.56 -2.77 -6.71
CA GLU A 130 -0.50 -4.05 -7.42
C GLU A 130 0.32 -3.93 -8.73
N GLN A 131 0.17 -2.82 -9.46
CA GLN A 131 0.96 -2.56 -10.66
C GLN A 131 2.44 -2.28 -10.34
N ILE A 132 2.73 -1.54 -9.27
CA ILE A 132 4.11 -1.34 -8.82
C ILE A 132 4.75 -2.70 -8.49
N GLN A 133 4.08 -3.51 -7.67
CA GLN A 133 4.53 -4.86 -7.29
C GLN A 133 4.78 -5.73 -8.53
N GLY A 134 3.84 -5.81 -9.46
CA GLY A 134 3.99 -6.61 -10.67
C GLY A 134 5.16 -6.20 -11.58
N ASN A 135 5.63 -4.95 -11.53
CA ASN A 135 6.81 -4.51 -12.29
C ASN A 135 8.15 -4.90 -11.62
N TYR A 136 8.15 -5.19 -10.31
CA TYR A 136 9.36 -5.62 -9.57
C TYR A 136 9.35 -7.13 -9.26
N GLU A 137 8.18 -7.76 -9.25
CA GLU A 137 8.01 -9.19 -8.99
C GLU A 137 8.39 -10.08 -10.19
N SER A 138 8.64 -9.51 -11.38
CA SER A 138 9.10 -10.29 -12.54
C SER A 138 10.51 -10.87 -12.40
N GLU A 139 11.30 -10.44 -11.41
CA GLU A 139 12.62 -11.04 -11.10
C GLU A 139 12.72 -11.65 -9.69
N SER A 140 11.77 -11.37 -8.79
CA SER A 140 11.72 -12.03 -7.47
C SER A 140 10.56 -13.00 -7.41
N SER A 141 10.87 -14.27 -7.67
CA SER A 141 9.99 -15.42 -7.48
C SER A 141 9.08 -15.30 -6.23
N GLY A 142 7.81 -14.93 -6.45
CA GLY A 142 6.61 -15.45 -5.78
C GLY A 142 6.59 -15.70 -4.27
N MET A 143 7.48 -15.11 -3.47
CA MET A 143 7.49 -15.27 -2.03
C MET A 143 6.84 -14.04 -1.42
N GLY A 144 5.55 -14.17 -1.11
CA GLY A 144 4.90 -13.34 -0.10
C GLY A 144 5.75 -13.25 1.17
N ARG A 145 5.34 -12.37 2.10
CA ARG A 145 6.06 -12.05 3.35
C ARG A 145 6.84 -13.26 3.88
N ARG A 146 8.18 -13.20 3.80
CA ARG A 146 9.05 -14.31 4.23
C ARG A 146 8.62 -14.75 5.62
N TRP A 147 8.28 -16.02 5.74
CA TRP A 147 7.84 -16.57 7.02
C TRP A 147 9.03 -16.52 7.99
N ASN A 148 8.83 -15.89 9.15
CA ASN A 148 9.83 -15.93 10.21
C ASN A 148 9.99 -17.37 10.67
N LEU A 149 11.18 -17.93 10.51
CA LEU A 149 11.50 -19.24 11.07
C LEU A 149 11.39 -19.16 12.60
N PRO A 150 10.81 -20.18 13.26
CA PRO A 150 10.76 -20.21 14.72
C PRO A 150 12.18 -20.26 15.28
N THR A 151 12.43 -19.52 16.37
CA THR A 151 13.72 -19.48 17.07
C THR A 151 13.75 -20.39 18.30
N SER A 152 12.62 -21.05 18.62
CA SER A 152 12.51 -22.03 19.69
C SER A 152 11.57 -23.17 19.32
N GLU A 153 11.71 -24.30 20.03
CA GLU A 153 10.84 -25.46 19.88
C GLU A 153 9.37 -25.13 20.15
N GLU A 154 9.08 -24.42 21.24
CA GLU A 154 7.71 -24.00 21.58
C GLU A 154 7.12 -23.08 20.49
N GLN A 155 7.93 -22.20 19.90
CA GLN A 155 7.50 -21.37 18.78
C GLN A 155 7.27 -22.21 17.51
N ALA A 156 8.08 -23.24 17.28
CA ALA A 156 7.89 -24.15 16.15
C ALA A 156 6.57 -24.93 16.29
N LEU A 157 6.30 -25.50 17.46
CA LEU A 157 5.03 -26.20 17.74
C LEU A 157 3.82 -25.28 17.57
N ARG A 158 3.87 -24.05 18.11
CA ARG A 158 2.82 -23.05 17.91
C ARG A 158 2.60 -22.71 16.44
N GLN A 159 3.68 -22.51 15.67
CA GLN A 159 3.57 -22.21 14.24
C GLN A 159 3.00 -23.39 13.46
N ILE A 160 3.40 -24.63 13.77
CA ILE A 160 2.87 -25.84 13.13
C ILE A 160 1.38 -25.96 13.41
N SER A 161 0.97 -25.87 14.68
CA SER A 161 -0.44 -25.93 15.10
C SER A 161 -1.31 -24.84 14.45
N GLN A 162 -0.83 -23.60 14.38
CA GLN A 162 -1.57 -22.53 13.70
C GLN A 162 -1.73 -22.80 12.20
N ARG A 163 -0.70 -23.33 11.55
CA ARG A 163 -0.73 -23.62 10.10
C ARG A 163 -1.63 -24.81 9.80
N THR A 164 -1.61 -25.86 10.61
CA THR A 164 -2.50 -27.01 10.46
C THR A 164 -3.96 -26.59 10.61
N GLN A 165 -4.28 -25.78 11.62
CA GLN A 165 -5.64 -25.25 11.82
C GLN A 165 -6.09 -24.32 10.68
N GLN A 166 -5.19 -23.47 10.15
CA GLN A 166 -5.51 -22.65 8.98
C GLN A 166 -5.80 -23.51 7.76
N TRP A 167 -5.00 -24.55 7.54
CA TRP A 167 -5.18 -25.47 6.43
C TRP A 167 -6.49 -26.27 6.54
N LEU A 168 -6.83 -26.79 7.73
CA LEU A 168 -8.09 -27.50 7.95
C LEU A 168 -9.30 -26.60 7.70
N ARG A 169 -9.29 -25.37 8.23
CA ARG A 169 -10.36 -24.39 7.98
C ARG A 169 -10.51 -24.06 6.50
N TRP A 170 -9.40 -23.91 5.78
CA TRP A 170 -9.42 -23.71 4.33
C TRP A 170 -10.03 -24.91 3.61
N TYR A 171 -9.62 -26.13 3.96
CA TYR A 171 -10.15 -27.35 3.37
C TYR A 171 -11.66 -27.51 3.64
N GLU A 172 -12.12 -27.26 4.87
CA GLU A 172 -13.54 -27.27 5.22
C GLU A 172 -14.32 -26.20 4.47
N GLY A 173 -13.74 -25.00 4.30
CA GLY A 173 -14.31 -23.95 3.46
C GLY A 173 -14.45 -24.38 2.00
N LEU A 174 -13.45 -25.09 1.46
CA LEU A 174 -13.46 -25.62 0.10
C LEU A 174 -14.46 -26.77 -0.07
N GLU A 175 -14.60 -27.63 0.95
CA GLU A 175 -15.57 -28.72 0.95
C GLU A 175 -17.02 -28.21 0.96
N ASN A 176 -17.26 -27.07 1.62
CA ASN A 176 -18.57 -26.43 1.75
C ASN A 176 -18.80 -25.28 0.75
N ALA A 177 -17.88 -25.04 -0.18
CA ALA A 177 -17.99 -23.94 -1.13
C ALA A 177 -19.17 -24.14 -2.10
N LYS A 178 -19.92 -23.07 -2.37
CA LYS A 178 -20.99 -23.07 -3.39
C LYS A 178 -20.47 -23.03 -4.84
N GLY A 179 -19.19 -22.69 -5.02
CA GLY A 179 -18.51 -22.64 -6.32
C GLY A 179 -17.73 -23.92 -6.58
N ILE A 180 -16.47 -23.80 -7.00
CA ILE A 180 -15.55 -24.94 -7.11
C ILE A 180 -15.33 -25.52 -5.71
N SER A 181 -15.70 -26.79 -5.54
CA SER A 181 -15.57 -27.55 -4.31
C SER A 181 -14.51 -28.64 -4.45
N VAL A 182 -14.22 -29.35 -3.36
CA VAL A 182 -13.35 -30.53 -3.39
C VAL A 182 -13.86 -31.57 -4.39
N ARG A 183 -15.18 -31.69 -4.61
CA ARG A 183 -15.77 -32.72 -5.48
C ARG A 183 -15.46 -32.49 -6.96
N ASP A 184 -15.22 -31.24 -7.34
CA ASP A 184 -14.95 -30.80 -8.71
C ASP A 184 -13.48 -31.01 -9.11
N LEU A 185 -12.62 -31.42 -8.16
CA LEU A 185 -11.22 -31.69 -8.42
C LEU A 185 -11.00 -33.09 -9.05
N PRO A 186 -9.88 -33.30 -9.77
CA PRO A 186 -9.46 -34.62 -10.23
C PRO A 186 -9.35 -35.66 -9.09
N ASP A 187 -9.63 -36.93 -9.38
CA ASP A 187 -9.71 -38.00 -8.37
C ASP A 187 -8.39 -38.23 -7.61
N ASP A 188 -7.26 -38.12 -8.30
CA ASP A 188 -5.93 -38.22 -7.70
C ASP A 188 -5.68 -37.07 -6.71
N VAL A 189 -6.07 -35.84 -7.07
CA VAL A 189 -5.95 -34.65 -6.23
C VAL A 189 -6.86 -34.77 -5.01
N LYS A 190 -8.11 -35.18 -5.18
CA LYS A 190 -9.06 -35.44 -4.07
C LYS A 190 -8.51 -36.45 -3.08
N THR A 191 -7.96 -37.54 -3.58
CA THR A 191 -7.40 -38.62 -2.76
C THR A 191 -6.21 -38.14 -1.94
N ARG A 192 -5.28 -37.40 -2.57
CA ARG A 192 -4.11 -36.80 -1.88
C ARG A 192 -4.53 -35.76 -0.85
N LEU A 193 -5.48 -34.89 -1.19
CA LEU A 193 -5.99 -33.89 -0.24
C LEU A 193 -6.59 -34.54 0.99
N LYS A 194 -7.46 -35.54 0.84
CA LYS A 194 -8.05 -36.27 1.98
C LYS A 194 -6.99 -36.96 2.84
N ALA A 195 -5.95 -37.52 2.22
CA ALA A 195 -4.84 -38.12 2.97
C ALA A 195 -4.10 -37.08 3.82
N VAL A 196 -3.86 -35.88 3.29
CA VAL A 196 -3.26 -34.76 4.04
C VAL A 196 -4.16 -34.31 5.20
N VAL A 197 -5.48 -34.13 4.98
CA VAL A 197 -6.44 -33.81 6.07
C VAL A 197 -6.31 -34.85 7.19
N ARG A 198 -6.31 -36.13 6.84
CA ARG A 198 -6.24 -37.23 7.82
C ARG A 198 -4.93 -37.21 8.59
N ALA A 199 -3.80 -36.95 7.93
CA ALA A 199 -2.51 -36.84 8.58
C ALA A 199 -2.43 -35.64 9.53
N ILE A 200 -2.98 -34.48 9.11
CA ILE A 200 -3.02 -33.28 9.93
C ILE A 200 -3.88 -33.49 11.19
N ARG A 201 -5.07 -34.09 11.05
CA ARG A 201 -5.94 -34.39 12.21
C ARG A 201 -5.27 -35.33 13.22
N LYS A 202 -4.54 -36.34 12.75
CA LYS A 202 -3.74 -37.21 13.63
C LYS A 202 -2.63 -36.44 14.36
N LEU A 203 -2.06 -35.42 13.73
CA LEU A 203 -1.04 -34.60 14.37
C LEU A 203 -1.63 -33.74 15.49
N GLU A 204 -2.85 -33.22 15.32
CA GLU A 204 -3.58 -32.48 16.36
C GLU A 204 -3.97 -33.35 17.57
N GLU A 205 -4.09 -34.68 17.41
CA GLU A 205 -4.37 -35.60 18.53
C GLU A 205 -3.15 -35.82 19.44
N ILE A 206 -1.94 -35.53 18.95
CA ILE A 206 -0.66 -35.78 19.65
C ILE A 206 -0.12 -34.51 20.33
N THR A 207 -0.49 -33.33 19.81
CA THR A 207 -0.07 -32.01 20.30
C THR A 207 -1.09 -31.39 21.23
#